data_AF-A0A924U1C1-F1
#
_entry.id   AF-A0A924U1C1-F1
#
_cell.length_a   1.000
_cell.length_b   1.000
_cell.length_c   1.000
_cell.angle_alpha   90.00
_cell.angle_beta   90.00
_cell.angle_gamma   90.00
#
_symmetry.space_group_name_H-M   'P 1'
#
loop_
_entity.id
_entity.type
_entity.pdbx_description
1 polymer ?
#
loop_
_entity_poly.entity_id
_entity_poly.type
_entity_poly.pdbx_seq_one_letter_code
_entity_poly.pdbx_strand_id
1 'polypeptide(L)'
;MALRTKVSARAASQIRRAAERWAENRPVAPGAIRNDVGGALALLAQQPGVGASWVGARTAGVRRSLVGRIRHFIWYRATPDTLEVLALWHVSRGKQPVLSRFLRHTFGHRLSERQHPNVEPSM
;
A
#
# COMPACT_ATOMS: atom_id res chain seq x y z
N MET A 1 -11.92 -9.99 9.72
CA MET A 1 -11.27 -8.88 10.46
C MET A 1 -10.52 -8.01 9.46
N ALA A 2 -10.60 -6.68 9.59
CA ALA A 2 -9.87 -5.76 8.72
C ALA A 2 -8.45 -5.52 9.24
N LEU A 3 -7.46 -5.53 8.36
CA LEU A 3 -6.06 -5.24 8.70
C LEU A 3 -5.89 -3.78 9.14
N ARG A 4 -4.96 -3.55 10.08
CA ARG A 4 -4.59 -2.17 10.42
C ARG A 4 -3.86 -1.53 9.23
N THR A 5 -4.35 -0.39 8.76
CA THR A 5 -3.72 0.32 7.64
C THR A 5 -2.57 1.20 8.12
N LYS A 6 -1.39 1.04 7.52
CA LYS A 6 -0.22 1.91 7.70
C LYS A 6 0.13 2.57 6.37
N VAL A 7 0.21 3.91 6.35
CA VAL A 7 0.54 4.67 5.14
C VAL A 7 1.96 5.19 5.25
N SER A 8 2.82 4.89 4.27
CA SER A 8 4.19 5.41 4.25
C SER A 8 4.19 6.93 4.08
N ALA A 9 5.22 7.62 4.59
CA ALA A 9 5.38 9.05 4.38
C ALA A 9 5.34 9.43 2.88
N ARG A 10 5.91 8.56 2.02
CA ARG A 10 5.86 8.70 0.56
C ARG A 10 4.42 8.64 0.05
N ALA A 11 3.67 7.60 0.40
CA ALA A 11 2.28 7.45 -0.03
C ALA A 11 1.42 8.62 0.48
N ALA A 12 1.59 9.04 1.72
CA ALA A 12 0.87 10.19 2.30
C ALA A 12 1.15 11.48 1.51
N SER A 13 2.41 11.77 1.19
CA SER A 13 2.80 12.92 0.36
C SER A 13 2.20 12.85 -1.05
N GLN A 14 2.18 11.66 -1.66
CA GLN A 14 1.58 11.45 -2.97
C GLN A 14 0.06 11.64 -2.98
N ILE A 15 -0.64 11.12 -1.97
CA ILE A 15 -2.09 11.32 -1.81
C ILE A 15 -2.40 12.81 -1.66
N ARG A 16 -1.65 13.53 -0.82
CA ARG A 16 -1.84 14.97 -0.62
C ARG A 16 -1.65 15.76 -1.91
N ARG A 17 -0.52 15.54 -2.60
CA ARG A 17 -0.24 16.21 -3.90
C ARG A 17 -1.25 15.86 -4.98
N ALA A 18 -1.75 14.63 -5.00
CA ALA A 18 -2.80 14.24 -5.95
C ALA A 18 -4.12 14.95 -5.64
N ALA A 19 -4.49 15.07 -4.36
CA ALA A 19 -5.69 15.79 -3.93
C ALA A 19 -5.62 17.29 -4.25
N GLU A 20 -4.48 17.94 -4.00
CA GLU A 20 -4.23 19.35 -4.35
C GLU A 20 -4.41 19.57 -5.86
N ARG A 21 -3.66 18.82 -6.68
CA ARG A 21 -3.76 18.92 -8.15
C ARG A 21 -5.15 18.60 -8.68
N TRP A 22 -5.85 17.66 -8.05
CA TRP A 22 -7.21 17.32 -8.47
C TRP A 22 -8.17 18.46 -8.18
N ALA A 23 -8.10 19.07 -7.00
CA ALA A 23 -8.95 20.21 -6.64
C ALA A 23 -8.72 21.41 -7.56
N GLU A 24 -7.46 21.68 -7.92
CA GLU A 24 -7.08 22.76 -8.86
C GLU A 24 -7.67 22.54 -10.27
N ASN A 25 -7.59 21.31 -10.79
CA ASN A 25 -8.00 21.03 -12.17
C ASN A 25 -9.46 20.59 -12.30
N ARG A 26 -10.11 20.17 -11.20
CA ARG A 26 -11.48 19.63 -11.16
C ARG A 26 -12.26 20.16 -9.95
N PRO A 27 -12.69 21.42 -9.99
CA PRO A 27 -13.36 22.09 -8.87
C PRO A 27 -14.73 21.48 -8.52
N VAL A 28 -15.35 20.73 -9.43
CA VAL A 28 -16.66 20.09 -9.21
C VAL A 28 -16.60 18.86 -8.29
N ALA A 29 -15.40 18.34 -7.96
CA ALA A 29 -15.25 17.18 -7.08
C ALA A 29 -13.90 17.19 -6.31
N PRO A 30 -13.62 18.20 -5.47
CA PRO A 30 -12.30 18.38 -4.85
C PRO A 30 -11.97 17.27 -3.83
N GLY A 31 -12.97 16.60 -3.28
CA GLY A 31 -12.81 15.49 -2.33
C GLY A 31 -12.56 14.12 -2.96
N ALA A 32 -12.67 13.97 -4.28
CA ALA A 32 -12.69 12.66 -4.94
C ALA A 32 -11.46 11.81 -4.61
N ILE A 33 -10.26 12.40 -4.66
CA ILE A 33 -9.02 11.68 -4.33
C ILE A 33 -9.07 11.09 -2.91
N ARG A 34 -9.46 11.89 -1.90
CA ARG A 34 -9.50 11.42 -0.51
C ARG A 34 -10.56 10.32 -0.33
N ASN A 35 -11.74 10.51 -0.89
CA ASN A 35 -12.86 9.57 -0.75
C ASN A 35 -12.55 8.24 -1.45
N ASP A 36 -12.09 8.29 -2.70
CA ASP A 36 -11.84 7.10 -3.50
C ASP A 36 -10.62 6.31 -2.98
N VAL A 37 -9.55 7.01 -2.54
CA VAL A 37 -8.42 6.34 -1.87
C VAL A 37 -8.87 5.74 -0.54
N GLY A 38 -9.64 6.47 0.27
CA GLY A 38 -10.15 5.96 1.55
C GLY A 38 -10.99 4.69 1.40
N GLY A 39 -11.94 4.71 0.47
CA GLY A 39 -12.77 3.54 0.16
C GLY A 39 -11.95 2.35 -0.36
N ALA A 40 -10.97 2.61 -1.23
CA ALA A 40 -10.08 1.57 -1.72
C ALA A 40 -9.21 0.97 -0.60
N LEU A 41 -8.68 1.78 0.32
CA LEU A 41 -7.90 1.27 1.46
C LEU A 41 -8.77 0.46 2.43
N ALA A 42 -10.01 0.88 2.68
CA ALA A 42 -10.95 0.13 3.50
C ALA A 42 -11.28 -1.25 2.88
N LEU A 43 -11.45 -1.32 1.56
CA LEU A 43 -11.62 -2.59 0.84
C LEU A 43 -10.35 -3.45 0.94
N LEU A 44 -9.18 -2.88 0.67
CA LEU A 44 -7.91 -3.62 0.70
C LEU A 44 -7.54 -4.12 2.10
N ALA A 45 -7.94 -3.41 3.16
CA ALA A 45 -7.76 -3.84 4.54
C ALA A 45 -8.61 -5.07 4.87
N GLN A 46 -9.80 -5.18 4.27
CA GLN A 46 -10.69 -6.34 4.45
C GLN A 46 -10.31 -7.50 3.53
N GLN A 47 -9.91 -7.20 2.29
CA GLN A 47 -9.64 -8.17 1.24
C GLN A 47 -8.29 -7.88 0.57
N PRO A 48 -7.17 -8.13 1.27
CA PRO A 48 -5.83 -7.82 0.76
C PRO A 48 -5.46 -8.61 -0.50
N GLY A 49 -6.16 -9.71 -0.80
CA GLY A 49 -5.94 -10.53 -1.99
C GLY A 49 -6.44 -9.94 -3.31
N VAL A 50 -7.32 -8.93 -3.29
CA VAL A 50 -7.99 -8.41 -4.51
C VAL A 50 -7.02 -7.73 -5.48
N GLY A 51 -5.95 -7.10 -4.99
CA GLY A 51 -4.93 -6.49 -5.86
C GLY A 51 -4.09 -7.53 -6.58
N ALA A 52 -3.64 -7.19 -7.80
CA ALA A 52 -2.78 -8.03 -8.61
C ALA A 52 -1.38 -8.11 -7.99
N SER A 53 -0.84 -9.34 -7.88
CA SER A 53 0.53 -9.56 -7.42
C SER A 53 1.54 -8.95 -8.39
N TRP A 54 2.59 -8.34 -7.85
CA TRP A 54 3.66 -7.73 -8.63
C TRP A 54 5.00 -8.39 -8.31
N VAL A 55 5.41 -9.30 -9.19
CA VAL A 55 6.62 -10.13 -9.02
C VAL A 55 7.91 -9.37 -9.32
N GLY A 56 7.83 -8.26 -10.06
CA GLY A 56 9.02 -7.47 -10.48
C GLY A 56 9.55 -6.46 -9.46
N ALA A 57 8.98 -6.38 -8.24
CA ALA A 57 9.48 -5.45 -7.22
C ALA A 57 10.60 -6.10 -6.40
N ARG A 58 11.62 -5.30 -6.05
CA ARG A 58 12.66 -5.66 -5.06
C ARG A 58 12.08 -5.91 -3.64
N THR A 59 10.81 -5.61 -3.44
CA THR A 59 10.07 -5.85 -2.19
C THR A 59 9.10 -7.00 -2.41
N ALA A 60 9.21 -8.05 -1.59
CA ALA A 60 8.33 -9.21 -1.66
C ALA A 60 6.89 -8.87 -1.23
N GLY A 61 5.91 -9.57 -1.79
CA GLY A 61 4.49 -9.45 -1.42
C GLY A 61 3.82 -8.16 -1.88
N VAL A 62 4.45 -7.41 -2.80
CA VAL A 62 3.86 -6.20 -3.34
C VAL A 62 2.72 -6.53 -4.28
N ARG A 63 1.63 -5.79 -4.13
CA ARG A 63 0.43 -5.87 -4.94
C ARG A 63 0.05 -4.47 -5.42
N ARG A 64 -0.71 -4.42 -6.51
CA ARG A 64 -1.30 -3.17 -7.03
C ARG A 64 -2.81 -3.30 -7.21
N SER A 65 -3.55 -2.27 -6.86
CA SER A 65 -4.98 -2.15 -7.13
C SER A 65 -5.28 -0.84 -7.86
N LEU A 66 -6.14 -0.88 -8.88
CA LEU A 66 -6.55 0.29 -9.65
C LEU A 66 -7.79 0.93 -9.01
N VAL A 67 -7.68 2.21 -8.65
CA VAL A 67 -8.82 3.05 -8.28
C VAL A 67 -9.31 3.74 -9.55
N GLY A 68 -10.26 3.10 -10.24
CA GLY A 68 -10.67 3.46 -11.60
C GLY A 68 -11.11 4.91 -11.77
N ARG A 69 -11.94 5.40 -10.84
CA ARG A 69 -12.52 6.77 -10.90
C ARG A 69 -11.46 7.86 -10.98
N ILE A 70 -10.38 7.72 -10.20
CA ILE A 70 -9.27 8.69 -10.16
C ILE A 70 -8.09 8.26 -11.01
N ARG A 71 -8.14 7.08 -11.66
CA ARG A 71 -7.07 6.50 -12.48
C ARG A 71 -5.71 6.47 -11.77
N HIS A 72 -5.71 6.02 -10.51
CA HIS A 72 -4.49 5.79 -9.75
C HIS A 72 -4.35 4.34 -9.34
N PHE A 73 -3.12 3.82 -9.40
CA PHE A 73 -2.74 2.59 -8.74
C PHE A 73 -2.35 2.86 -7.28
N ILE A 74 -2.88 2.03 -6.38
CA ILE A 74 -2.40 1.89 -5.01
C ILE A 74 -1.44 0.70 -5.00
N TRP A 75 -0.19 0.97 -4.64
CA TRP A 75 0.82 -0.04 -4.40
C TRP A 75 0.87 -0.34 -2.91
N TYR A 76 0.68 -1.59 -2.54
CA TYR A 76 0.60 -2.02 -1.15
C TYR A 76 1.26 -3.38 -0.95
N ARG A 77 1.47 -3.75 0.31
CA ARG A 77 1.68 -5.14 0.72
C ARG A 77 0.83 -5.44 1.94
N ALA A 78 0.45 -6.70 2.09
CA ALA A 78 -0.22 -7.18 3.28
C ALA A 78 0.74 -8.02 4.12
N THR A 79 0.67 -7.82 5.42
CA THR A 79 1.29 -8.65 6.46
C THR A 79 0.16 -9.30 7.26
N PRO A 80 0.44 -10.23 8.19
CA PRO A 80 -0.62 -10.85 9.00
C PRO A 80 -1.54 -9.83 9.70
N ASP A 81 -0.99 -8.70 10.14
CA ASP A 81 -1.74 -7.73 10.96
C ASP A 81 -1.97 -6.37 10.28
N THR A 82 -1.22 -6.08 9.20
CA THR A 82 -1.21 -4.73 8.61
C THR A 82 -1.28 -4.70 7.09
N LEU A 83 -2.01 -3.70 6.59
CA LEU A 83 -1.98 -3.26 5.19
C LEU A 83 -1.02 -2.08 5.08
N GLU A 84 0.11 -2.28 4.40
CA GLU A 84 1.11 -1.23 4.21
C GLU A 84 0.98 -0.58 2.85
N VAL A 85 0.65 0.71 2.84
CA VAL A 85 0.49 1.51 1.62
C VAL A 85 1.83 2.15 1.25
N LEU A 86 2.37 1.71 0.12
CA LEU A 86 3.72 2.02 -0.32
C LEU A 86 3.76 3.25 -1.24
N ALA A 87 2.81 3.34 -2.16
CA ALA A 87 2.72 4.46 -3.10
C ALA A 87 1.32 4.63 -3.70
N LEU A 88 1.00 5.85 -4.09
CA LEU A 88 -0.09 6.19 -5.00
C LEU A 88 0.52 6.65 -6.34
N TRP A 89 0.06 6.08 -7.45
CA TRP A 89 0.66 6.32 -8.76
C TRP A 89 -0.39 6.52 -9.85
N HIS A 90 -0.35 7.66 -10.55
CA HIS A 90 -1.27 7.91 -11.66
C HIS A 90 -0.94 7.04 -12.87
N VAL A 91 -1.96 6.49 -13.54
CA VAL A 91 -1.79 5.53 -14.66
C VAL A 91 -0.97 6.09 -15.83
N SER A 92 -1.06 7.40 -16.09
CA SER A 92 -0.39 8.03 -17.25
C SER A 92 1.10 8.35 -17.04
N ARG A 93 1.67 8.10 -15.86
CA ARG A 93 3.06 8.48 -15.57
C ARG A 93 4.13 7.61 -16.27
N GLY A 94 3.73 6.60 -17.05
CA GLY A 94 4.58 5.80 -17.95
C GLY A 94 5.58 4.88 -17.23
N LYS A 95 6.43 5.43 -16.36
CA LYS A 95 7.36 4.68 -15.50
C LYS A 95 6.67 4.31 -14.18
N GLN A 96 6.96 3.12 -13.66
CA GLN A 96 6.45 2.63 -12.37
C GLN A 96 7.20 3.27 -11.18
N PRO A 97 6.60 3.33 -9.98
CA PRO A 97 7.33 3.81 -8.81
C PRO A 97 8.47 2.86 -8.44
N VAL A 98 9.66 3.41 -8.20
CA VAL A 98 10.74 2.64 -7.55
C VAL A 98 10.35 2.41 -6.09
N LEU A 99 9.99 1.17 -5.76
CA LEU A 99 9.69 0.73 -4.40
C LEU A 99 10.97 0.20 -3.76
N SER A 100 11.68 1.08 -3.04
CA SER A 100 12.96 0.75 -2.40
C SER A 100 12.78 -0.12 -1.13
N ARG A 101 13.81 -0.91 -0.82
CA ARG A 101 13.86 -1.92 0.26
C ARG A 101 13.80 -1.34 1.69
N PHE A 102 13.82 -0.01 1.88
CA PHE A 102 13.87 0.65 3.19
C PHE A 102 12.54 0.68 3.98
N LEU A 103 11.52 -0.04 3.50
CA LEU A 103 10.20 -0.14 4.15
C LEU A 103 10.23 -0.87 5.51
N ARG A 104 11.37 -1.48 5.91
CA ARG A 104 11.55 -2.08 7.24
C ARG A 104 11.57 -1.04 8.37
N HIS A 105 12.16 0.14 8.14
CA HIS A 105 12.26 1.19 9.17
C HIS A 105 11.03 2.10 9.19
N THR A 106 10.43 2.37 8.02
CA THR A 106 9.27 3.27 7.90
C THR A 106 8.02 2.72 8.57
N PHE A 107 7.87 1.39 8.63
CA PHE A 107 6.67 0.76 9.19
C PHE A 107 6.88 0.06 10.53
N GLY A 108 8.10 0.12 11.10
CA GLY A 108 8.42 -0.43 12.41
C GLY A 108 7.98 -1.89 12.54
N HIS A 109 8.67 -2.80 11.86
CA HIS A 109 8.50 -4.23 12.10
C HIS A 109 9.40 -4.64 13.26
N ARG A 110 8.80 -4.90 14.44
CA ARG A 110 9.42 -5.83 15.40
C ARG A 110 9.19 -7.21 14.79
N LEU A 111 10.27 -7.86 14.35
CA LEU A 111 10.22 -9.26 13.97
C LEU A 111 9.64 -10.00 15.18
N SER A 112 8.49 -10.65 14.98
CA SER A 112 8.09 -11.73 15.85
C SER A 112 9.13 -12.82 15.62
N GLU A 113 10.18 -12.81 16.45
CA GLU A 113 10.93 -14.01 16.79
C GLU A 113 9.91 -15.02 17.32
N ARG A 114 9.32 -15.79 16.41
CA ARG A 114 8.78 -17.07 16.80
C ARG A 114 9.98 -17.92 17.16
N GLN A 115 10.14 -18.08 18.46
CA GLN A 115 10.95 -19.09 19.11
C GLN A 115 10.95 -20.36 18.27
N HIS A 116 12.14 -20.79 17.87
CA HIS A 116 12.39 -22.21 17.65
C HIS A 116 12.05 -22.92 18.98
N PRO A 117 11.09 -23.85 19.04
CA PRO A 117 11.22 -24.91 20.00
C PRO A 117 12.36 -25.81 19.49
N ASN A 118 13.45 -25.76 20.25
CA ASN A 118 14.48 -26.77 20.32
C ASN A 118 13.83 -28.17 20.22
N VAL A 119 14.05 -28.89 19.13
CA VAL A 119 13.89 -30.35 19.10
C VAL A 119 15.30 -30.89 19.19
N GLU A 120 15.76 -31.07 20.42
CA GLU A 120 16.91 -31.93 20.70
C GLU A 120 16.56 -33.38 20.36
N PRO A 121 17.55 -34.18 19.94
CA PRO A 121 17.33 -35.53 19.46
C PRO A 121 17.13 -36.47 20.66
N SER A 122 16.19 -37.38 20.57
CA SER A 122 16.13 -38.54 21.46
C SER A 122 16.29 -39.81 20.63
N MET A 123 17.20 -40.64 21.15
CA MET A 123 17.62 -41.96 20.72
C MET A 123 16.47 -42.94 20.47
#